data_AF-A0A2V9JKU3-F1
#
_entry.id   AF-A0A2V9JKU3-F1
#
_cell.length_a   1.000
_cell.length_b   1.000
_cell.length_c   1.000
_cell.angle_alpha   90.00
_cell.angle_beta   90.00
_cell.angle_gamma   90.00
#
_symmetry.space_group_name_H-M   'P 1'
#
loop_
_entity.id
_entity.type
_entity.pdbx_description
1 polymer ?
#
loop_
_entity_poly.entity_id
_entity_poly.type
_entity_poly.pdbx_seq_one_letter_code
_entity_poly.pdbx_strand_id
1 'polypeptide(L)'
;MSRVFPPDFLVTLRGLIAVHQSIYARVPPQGIYFEALVEEAFKRIKKPFTKIEPTGRNQPRHDLLVEDTRLSLKTETGAGTDPDRIAITKLCTTEREPWTPRSLVAQAIEHLARYDVILMLRAVWEPQVIRYQLVEIPVGLLALMRRAKFRPVGKRKGRQSLGADVFRGKEKVFHAHFDGSDGKCQIRDLNIRDCVMLETWDSLIS
;
A
#
# COMPACT_ATOMS: atom_id res chain seq x y z
N MET A 1 -14.13 12.94 0.73
CA MET A 1 -13.63 12.67 2.10
C MET A 1 -13.68 11.17 2.34
N SER A 2 -12.61 10.58 2.87
CA SER A 2 -12.59 9.18 3.27
C SER A 2 -13.64 8.94 4.35
N ARG A 3 -14.44 7.87 4.21
CA ARG A 3 -15.43 7.51 5.24
C ARG A 3 -14.82 6.76 6.42
N VAL A 4 -13.62 6.21 6.26
CA VAL A 4 -13.02 5.27 7.21
C VAL A 4 -11.96 5.95 8.09
N PHE A 5 -11.31 6.99 7.58
CA PHE A 5 -10.24 7.71 8.27
C PHE A 5 -10.71 9.12 8.69
N PRO A 6 -11.45 9.27 9.81
CA PRO A 6 -11.90 10.56 10.30
C PRO A 6 -10.74 11.43 10.79
N PRO A 7 -10.91 12.76 10.93
CA PRO A 7 -9.84 13.66 11.40
C PRO A 7 -9.16 13.22 12.69
N ASP A 8 -9.91 12.73 13.68
CA ASP A 8 -9.36 12.28 14.96
C ASP A 8 -8.43 11.07 14.81
N PHE A 9 -8.71 10.18 13.84
CA PHE A 9 -7.82 9.07 13.50
C PHE A 9 -6.48 9.59 12.97
N LEU A 10 -6.52 10.56 12.06
CA LEU A 10 -5.33 11.15 11.43
C LEU A 10 -4.42 11.80 12.49
N VAL A 11 -5.01 12.65 13.34
CA VAL A 11 -4.30 13.30 14.46
C VAL A 11 -3.69 12.27 15.40
N THR A 12 -4.45 11.24 15.77
CA THR A 12 -3.99 10.18 16.68
C THR A 12 -2.84 9.38 16.06
N LEU A 13 -2.97 8.96 14.80
CA LEU A 13 -1.95 8.18 14.11
C LEU A 13 -0.66 8.98 13.95
N ARG A 14 -0.74 10.27 13.59
CA ARG A 14 0.43 11.15 13.52
C ARG A 14 1.15 11.26 14.86
N GLY A 15 0.41 11.44 15.95
CA GLY A 15 0.98 11.46 17.30
C GLY A 15 1.69 10.15 17.66
N LEU A 16 1.08 9.01 17.33
CA LEU A 16 1.68 7.68 17.53
C LEU A 16 2.96 7.47 16.70
N ILE A 17 2.98 7.95 15.45
CA ILE A 17 4.18 7.92 14.60
C ILE A 17 5.29 8.78 15.21
N ALA A 18 4.97 9.98 15.72
CA ALA A 18 5.95 10.84 16.38
C ALA A 18 6.56 10.17 17.64
N VAL A 19 5.73 9.50 18.45
CA VAL A 19 6.20 8.72 19.60
C VAL A 19 7.07 7.55 19.16
N HIS A 20 6.70 6.83 18.10
CA HIS A 20 7.56 5.78 17.54
C HIS A 20 8.92 6.35 17.13
N GLN A 21 8.94 7.49 16.44
CA GLN A 21 10.19 8.14 16.01
C GLN A 21 11.08 8.57 17.18
N SER A 22 10.50 9.01 18.30
CA SER A 22 11.29 9.43 19.46
C SER A 22 11.92 8.25 20.23
N ILE A 23 11.44 7.02 20.00
CA ILE A 23 11.88 5.82 20.72
C ILE A 23 12.83 4.98 19.85
N TYR A 24 12.53 4.83 18.57
CA TYR A 24 13.25 3.91 17.69
C TYR A 24 14.26 4.65 16.80
N ALA A 25 15.52 4.21 16.84
CA ALA A 25 16.59 4.74 16.00
C ALA A 25 16.38 4.50 14.49
N ARG A 26 15.53 3.55 14.11
CA ARG A 26 15.18 3.29 12.71
C ARG A 26 13.81 3.88 12.42
N VAL A 27 13.81 4.99 11.68
CA VAL A 27 12.62 5.65 11.16
C VAL A 27 12.63 5.58 9.63
N PRO A 28 11.46 5.65 8.97
CA PRO A 28 10.08 5.62 9.51
C PRO A 28 9.61 4.22 9.98
N PRO A 29 8.43 4.09 10.64
CA PRO A 29 7.83 2.78 10.92
C PRO A 29 7.53 2.02 9.61
N GLN A 30 7.78 0.71 9.61
CA GLN A 30 7.60 -0.18 8.46
C GLN A 30 6.90 -1.48 8.87
N GLY A 31 6.12 -2.06 7.95
CA GLY A 31 5.45 -3.35 8.14
C GLY A 31 4.65 -3.41 9.44
N ILE A 32 4.98 -4.38 10.30
CA ILE A 32 4.26 -4.66 11.56
C ILE A 32 4.17 -3.46 12.50
N TYR A 33 5.15 -2.55 12.48
CA TYR A 33 5.10 -1.35 13.32
C TYR A 33 4.01 -0.40 12.84
N PHE A 34 3.90 -0.19 11.52
CA PHE A 34 2.83 0.64 10.98
C PHE A 34 1.46 0.03 11.22
N GLU A 35 1.33 -1.30 11.04
CA GLU A 35 0.09 -2.03 11.33
C GLU A 35 -0.38 -1.82 12.78
N ALA A 36 0.54 -1.98 13.75
CA ALA A 36 0.25 -1.78 15.16
C ALA A 36 -0.15 -0.34 15.49
N LEU A 37 0.50 0.66 14.89
CA LEU A 37 0.15 2.07 15.11
C LEU A 37 -1.23 2.42 14.55
N VAL A 38 -1.62 1.84 13.40
CA VAL A 38 -2.96 2.03 12.82
C VAL A 38 -4.03 1.37 13.70
N GLU A 39 -3.80 0.14 14.15
CA GLU A 39 -4.71 -0.55 15.07
C GLU A 39 -4.91 0.25 16.36
N GLU A 40 -3.82 0.71 16.97
CA GLU A 40 -3.84 1.52 18.19
C GLU A 40 -4.55 2.86 17.98
N ALA A 41 -4.34 3.53 16.84
CA ALA A 41 -5.05 4.76 16.51
C ALA A 41 -6.56 4.56 16.49
N PHE A 42 -7.05 3.50 15.82
CA PHE A 42 -8.48 3.18 15.80
C PHE A 42 -9.03 2.83 17.18
N LYS A 43 -8.30 2.05 18.00
CA LYS A 43 -8.73 1.71 19.37
C LYS A 43 -8.87 2.93 20.27
N ARG A 44 -8.04 3.96 20.07
CA ARG A 44 -8.10 5.20 20.85
C ARG A 44 -9.32 6.07 20.50
N ILE A 45 -9.64 6.16 19.20
CA ILE A 45 -10.72 7.04 18.73
C ILE A 45 -12.10 6.36 18.76
N LYS A 46 -12.16 5.03 18.66
CA LYS A 46 -13.42 4.28 18.63
C LYS A 46 -13.64 3.57 19.97
N LYS A 47 -14.54 4.12 20.79
CA LYS A 47 -14.97 3.54 22.07
C LYS A 47 -16.44 3.09 22.00
N PRO A 48 -16.86 2.06 22.74
CA PRO A 48 -16.18 0.81 23.11
C PRO A 48 -16.65 -0.40 22.26
N PHE A 49 -17.56 -0.21 21.31
CA PHE A 49 -18.25 -1.32 20.61
C PHE A 49 -17.86 -1.48 19.14
N THR A 50 -16.78 -0.83 18.70
CA THR A 50 -16.33 -0.95 17.32
C THR A 50 -15.49 -2.20 17.15
N LYS A 51 -15.91 -3.07 16.23
CA LYS A 51 -15.15 -4.23 15.79
C LYS A 51 -13.83 -3.78 15.16
N ILE A 52 -12.72 -4.03 15.85
CA ILE A 52 -11.36 -3.81 15.37
C ILE A 52 -10.64 -5.15 15.50
N GLU A 53 -10.48 -5.86 14.39
CA GLU A 53 -9.91 -7.20 14.38
C GLU A 53 -8.66 -7.24 13.50
N PRO A 54 -7.45 -7.35 14.10
CA PRO A 54 -6.26 -7.68 13.32
C PRO A 54 -6.36 -9.13 12.88
N THR A 55 -6.00 -9.42 11.63
CA THR A 55 -6.00 -10.81 11.17
C THR A 55 -4.70 -11.50 11.55
N GLY A 56 -4.77 -12.81 11.84
CA GLY A 56 -3.59 -13.60 12.19
C GLY A 56 -2.50 -13.52 11.11
N ARG A 57 -1.24 -13.48 11.55
CA ARG A 57 -0.06 -13.41 10.66
C ARG A 57 -0.12 -14.50 9.60
N ASN A 58 0.27 -14.15 8.36
CA ASN A 58 0.31 -15.05 7.21
C ASN A 58 -1.04 -15.65 6.77
N GLN A 59 -2.17 -15.13 7.27
CA GLN A 59 -3.48 -15.52 6.73
C GLN A 59 -3.79 -14.74 5.45
N PRO A 60 -4.37 -15.38 4.42
CA PRO A 60 -4.70 -14.73 3.16
C PRO A 60 -5.97 -13.85 3.30
N ARG A 61 -5.91 -12.81 4.13
CA ARG A 61 -7.03 -11.92 4.49
C ARG A 61 -6.57 -10.44 4.47
N HIS A 62 -7.44 -9.54 4.93
CA HIS A 62 -7.10 -8.13 5.18
C HIS A 62 -6.18 -8.00 6.40
N ASP A 63 -5.49 -6.87 6.53
CA ASP A 63 -4.58 -6.62 7.64
C ASP A 63 -5.37 -6.21 8.90
N LEU A 64 -6.40 -5.37 8.73
CA LEU A 64 -7.26 -4.89 9.80
C LEU A 64 -8.71 -4.80 9.33
N LEU A 65 -9.66 -5.32 10.11
CA LEU A 65 -11.09 -5.03 9.95
C LEU A 65 -11.46 -3.90 10.90
N VAL A 66 -12.03 -2.82 10.37
CA VAL A 66 -12.57 -1.70 11.17
C VAL A 66 -14.04 -1.55 10.82
N GLU A 67 -14.91 -1.88 11.76
CA GLU A 67 -16.35 -2.05 11.53
C GLU A 67 -16.58 -3.07 10.40
N ASP A 68 -17.12 -2.62 9.27
CA ASP A 68 -17.36 -3.44 8.08
C ASP A 68 -16.34 -3.18 6.97
N THR A 69 -15.31 -2.37 7.22
CA THR A 69 -14.28 -2.03 6.22
C THR A 69 -13.03 -2.85 6.45
N ARG A 70 -12.64 -3.60 5.43
CA ARG A 70 -11.42 -4.41 5.40
C ARG A 70 -10.26 -3.58 4.84
N LEU A 71 -9.22 -3.39 5.63
CA LEU A 71 -8.07 -2.56 5.26
C LEU A 71 -6.88 -3.43 4.86
N SER A 72 -6.12 -3.00 3.85
CA SER A 72 -4.72 -3.40 3.72
C SER A 72 -3.80 -2.23 4.05
N LEU A 73 -2.72 -2.50 4.78
CA LEU A 73 -1.79 -1.52 5.29
C LEU A 73 -0.46 -1.69 4.55
N LYS A 74 0.05 -0.59 3.98
CA LYS A 74 1.29 -0.58 3.19
C LYS A 74 2.20 0.55 3.63
N THR A 75 3.49 0.39 3.37
CA THR A 75 4.49 1.42 3.62
C THR A 75 5.38 1.61 2.40
N GLU A 76 5.74 2.86 2.09
CA GLU A 76 6.74 3.21 1.07
C GLU A 76 7.76 4.18 1.66
N THR A 77 8.93 3.66 2.03
CA THR A 77 9.83 4.33 2.97
C THR A 77 11.29 4.33 2.54
N GLY A 78 11.57 3.94 1.29
CA GLY A 78 12.93 3.92 0.75
C GLY A 78 13.49 5.32 0.54
N ALA A 79 14.82 5.49 0.59
CA ALA A 79 15.47 6.79 0.38
C ALA A 79 15.11 7.45 -0.97
N GLY A 80 14.72 6.66 -1.98
CA GLY A 80 14.29 7.12 -3.29
C GLY A 80 12.78 7.22 -3.49
N THR A 81 11.98 7.28 -2.41
CA THR A 81 10.52 7.49 -2.53
C THR A 81 10.25 8.79 -3.29
N ASP A 82 9.54 8.69 -4.41
CA ASP A 82 9.16 9.83 -5.24
C ASP A 82 7.94 10.57 -4.64
N PRO A 83 7.94 11.91 -4.54
CA PRO A 83 6.83 12.64 -3.92
C PRO A 83 5.49 12.47 -4.65
N ASP A 84 5.50 12.26 -5.96
CA ASP A 84 4.33 12.26 -6.84
C ASP A 84 3.97 10.86 -7.38
N ARG A 85 4.86 9.87 -7.21
CA ARG A 85 4.69 8.50 -7.72
C ARG A 85 4.82 7.46 -6.63
N ILE A 86 3.74 6.69 -6.44
CA ILE A 86 3.68 5.58 -5.50
C ILE A 86 4.26 4.31 -6.13
N ALA A 87 5.14 3.63 -5.39
CA ALA A 87 5.55 2.25 -5.64
C ALA A 87 5.05 1.31 -4.53
N ILE A 88 4.34 0.26 -4.93
CA ILE A 88 4.01 -0.88 -4.06
C ILE A 88 4.88 -2.05 -4.51
N THR A 89 5.97 -2.30 -3.80
CA THR A 89 6.95 -3.37 -4.13
C THR A 89 6.45 -4.78 -3.83
N LYS A 90 5.41 -4.91 -2.98
CA LYS A 90 4.71 -6.17 -2.72
C LYS A 90 3.22 -5.89 -2.50
N LEU A 91 2.45 -5.91 -3.59
CA LEU A 91 0.99 -5.92 -3.50
C LEU A 91 0.55 -7.27 -2.94
N CYS A 92 0.95 -8.35 -3.64
CA CYS A 92 0.71 -9.73 -3.24
C CYS A 92 1.82 -10.66 -3.74
N THR A 93 1.88 -11.87 -3.21
CA THR A 93 2.65 -12.96 -3.82
C THR A 93 1.85 -13.59 -4.95
N THR A 94 2.55 -14.00 -6.00
CA THR A 94 2.04 -14.66 -7.20
C THR A 94 2.92 -15.86 -7.54
N GLU A 95 3.40 -16.57 -6.52
CA GLU A 95 4.33 -17.71 -6.66
C GLU A 95 3.67 -18.96 -7.27
N ARG A 96 2.34 -18.95 -7.43
CA ARG A 96 1.56 -20.09 -7.91
C ARG A 96 1.56 -20.18 -9.44
N GLU A 97 1.85 -21.37 -9.94
CA GLU A 97 1.69 -21.74 -11.35
C GLU A 97 0.20 -21.83 -11.74
N PRO A 98 -0.16 -21.62 -13.03
CA PRO A 98 0.74 -21.36 -14.16
C PRO A 98 1.18 -19.89 -14.25
N TRP A 99 2.44 -19.64 -14.60
CA TRP A 99 3.01 -18.31 -14.80
C TRP A 99 2.60 -17.71 -16.16
N THR A 100 1.33 -17.32 -16.24
CA THR A 100 0.74 -16.69 -17.44
C THR A 100 0.07 -15.38 -17.09
N PRO A 101 -0.04 -14.41 -18.03
CA PRO A 101 -0.77 -13.17 -17.81
C PRO A 101 -2.14 -13.36 -17.16
N ARG A 102 -2.93 -14.30 -17.68
CA ARG A 102 -4.30 -14.55 -17.21
C ARG A 102 -4.32 -15.05 -15.76
N SER A 103 -3.45 -15.99 -15.41
CA SER A 103 -3.37 -16.55 -14.06
C SER A 103 -2.90 -15.52 -13.05
N LEU A 104 -1.82 -14.79 -13.36
CA LEU A 104 -1.25 -13.81 -12.43
C LEU A 104 -2.19 -12.62 -12.19
N VAL A 105 -2.86 -12.14 -13.24
CA VAL A 105 -3.91 -11.12 -13.10
C VAL A 105 -5.06 -11.65 -12.25
N ALA A 106 -5.53 -12.88 -12.50
CA ALA A 106 -6.60 -13.47 -11.68
C ALA A 106 -6.22 -13.55 -10.20
N GLN A 107 -5.00 -14.00 -9.89
CA GLN A 107 -4.47 -14.06 -8.53
C GLN A 107 -4.39 -12.67 -7.87
N ALA A 108 -3.90 -11.66 -8.59
CA ALA A 108 -3.83 -10.30 -8.09
C ALA A 108 -5.23 -9.71 -7.82
N ILE A 109 -6.20 -9.95 -8.72
CA ILE A 109 -7.59 -9.52 -8.52
C ILE A 109 -8.25 -10.24 -7.35
N GLU A 110 -8.05 -11.55 -7.19
CA GLU A 110 -8.54 -12.32 -6.05
C GLU A 110 -7.97 -11.78 -4.73
N HIS A 111 -6.68 -11.43 -4.73
CA HIS A 111 -6.03 -10.83 -3.58
C HIS A 111 -6.62 -9.44 -3.24
N LEU A 112 -6.80 -8.58 -4.24
CA LEU A 112 -7.41 -7.25 -4.06
C LEU A 112 -8.84 -7.34 -3.49
N ALA A 113 -9.60 -8.38 -3.81
CA ALA A 113 -10.97 -8.56 -3.31
C ALA A 113 -11.08 -8.80 -1.78
N ARG A 114 -9.95 -9.01 -1.10
CA ARG A 114 -9.89 -9.29 0.35
C ARG A 114 -10.03 -8.04 1.20
N TYR A 115 -9.82 -6.87 0.63
CA TYR A 115 -9.89 -5.58 1.30
C TYR A 115 -10.60 -4.55 0.43
N ASP A 116 -11.20 -3.57 1.08
CA ASP A 116 -12.01 -2.55 0.43
C ASP A 116 -11.13 -1.33 0.09
N VAL A 117 -10.07 -1.11 0.87
CA VAL A 117 -9.17 0.04 0.74
C VAL A 117 -7.75 -0.30 1.19
N ILE A 118 -6.77 0.39 0.61
CA ILE A 118 -5.37 0.32 1.05
C ILE A 118 -5.02 1.66 1.72
N LEU A 119 -4.57 1.61 2.98
CA LEU A 119 -3.94 2.74 3.65
C LEU A 119 -2.43 2.62 3.51
N MET A 120 -1.78 3.67 3.02
CA MET A 120 -0.34 3.69 2.82
C MET A 120 0.31 4.85 3.57
N LEU A 121 1.33 4.53 4.38
CA LEU A 121 2.26 5.53 4.91
C LEU A 121 3.47 5.64 3.98
N ARG A 122 3.74 6.85 3.51
CA ARG A 122 4.91 7.15 2.68
C ARG A 122 5.86 8.07 3.43
N ALA A 123 7.15 7.84 3.25
CA ALA A 123 8.21 8.73 3.72
C ALA A 123 9.02 9.20 2.51
N VAL A 124 8.86 10.49 2.18
CA VAL A 124 9.64 11.19 1.17
C VAL A 124 10.82 11.83 1.86
N TRP A 125 12.03 11.43 1.49
CA TRP A 125 13.25 11.86 2.13
C TRP A 125 13.75 13.15 1.51
N GLU A 126 13.86 14.20 2.33
CA GLU A 126 14.46 15.48 1.98
C GLU A 126 15.69 15.72 2.87
N PRO A 127 16.63 16.63 2.52
CA PRO A 127 17.91 16.75 3.22
C PRO A 127 17.83 16.96 4.74
N GLN A 128 16.77 17.57 5.26
CA GLN A 128 16.63 17.93 6.68
C GLN A 128 15.33 17.41 7.31
N VAL A 129 14.41 16.88 6.49
CA VAL A 129 13.09 16.45 6.93
C VAL A 129 12.69 15.17 6.20
N ILE A 130 11.87 14.37 6.86
CA ILE A 130 11.06 13.35 6.22
C ILE A 130 9.67 13.95 6.04
N ARG A 131 9.25 14.14 4.80
CA ARG A 131 7.86 14.47 4.49
C ARG A 131 7.03 13.19 4.46
N TYR A 132 6.17 13.04 5.45
CA TYR A 132 5.21 11.96 5.51
C TYR A 132 3.99 12.29 4.66
N GLN A 133 3.50 11.28 3.96
CA GLN A 133 2.21 11.33 3.30
C GLN A 133 1.41 10.10 3.74
N LEU A 134 0.21 10.33 4.24
CA LEU A 134 -0.76 9.28 4.50
C LEU A 134 -1.77 9.27 3.34
N VAL A 135 -1.79 8.17 2.60
CA VAL A 135 -2.53 8.08 1.35
C VAL A 135 -3.50 6.91 1.42
N GLU A 136 -4.74 7.17 1.01
CA GLU A 136 -5.72 6.14 0.72
C GLU A 136 -5.67 5.79 -0.77
N ILE A 137 -5.37 4.53 -1.09
CA ILE A 137 -5.31 4.02 -2.47
C ILE A 137 -6.61 3.23 -2.75
N PRO A 138 -7.44 3.67 -3.72
CA PRO A 138 -8.66 2.96 -4.08
C PRO A 138 -8.35 1.60 -4.72
N VAL A 139 -8.89 0.51 -4.17
CA VAL A 139 -8.71 -0.84 -4.74
C VAL A 139 -9.21 -0.95 -6.18
N GLY A 140 -10.32 -0.26 -6.48
CA GLY A 140 -10.88 -0.19 -7.83
C GLY A 140 -9.92 0.38 -8.88
N LEU A 141 -9.01 1.27 -8.46
CA LEU A 141 -7.97 1.83 -9.33
C LEU A 141 -6.98 0.74 -9.76
N LEU A 142 -6.46 -0.03 -8.79
CA LEU A 142 -5.55 -1.14 -9.07
C LEU A 142 -6.23 -2.25 -9.89
N ALA A 143 -7.53 -2.48 -9.68
CA ALA A 143 -8.30 -3.47 -10.43
C ALA A 143 -8.38 -3.19 -11.94
N LEU A 144 -8.06 -1.97 -12.40
CA LEU A 144 -7.96 -1.63 -13.82
C LEU A 144 -6.94 -2.51 -14.57
N MET A 145 -5.96 -3.11 -13.86
CA MET A 145 -5.00 -4.04 -14.45
C MET A 145 -5.65 -5.23 -15.17
N ARG A 146 -6.91 -5.58 -14.82
CA ARG A 146 -7.69 -6.63 -15.48
C ARG A 146 -7.83 -6.42 -16.99
N ARG A 147 -7.77 -5.16 -17.45
CA ARG A 147 -7.91 -4.77 -18.86
C ARG A 147 -6.58 -4.62 -19.58
N ALA A 148 -5.46 -4.71 -18.85
CA ALA A 148 -4.14 -4.44 -19.39
C ALA A 148 -3.57 -5.66 -20.14
N LYS A 149 -2.78 -5.39 -21.18
CA LYS A 149 -2.12 -6.43 -21.99
C LYS A 149 -0.70 -6.65 -21.49
N PHE A 150 -0.51 -7.63 -20.62
CA PHE A 150 0.80 -8.00 -20.08
C PHE A 150 1.68 -8.66 -21.13
N ARG A 151 2.95 -8.27 -21.14
CA ARG A 151 3.98 -8.79 -22.02
C ARG A 151 5.21 -9.17 -21.21
N PRO A 152 6.02 -10.13 -21.68
CA PRO A 152 7.33 -10.39 -21.09
C PRO A 152 8.20 -9.13 -21.05
N VAL A 153 8.89 -8.93 -19.93
CA VAL A 153 9.84 -7.84 -19.71
C VAL A 153 11.12 -8.37 -19.07
N GLY A 154 12.23 -7.69 -19.33
CA GLY A 154 13.56 -8.10 -18.85
C GLY A 154 14.22 -9.20 -19.69
N LYS A 155 15.34 -9.72 -19.21
CA LYS A 155 16.23 -10.65 -19.97
C LYS A 155 16.33 -12.06 -19.36
N ARG A 156 15.56 -12.37 -18.30
CA ARG A 156 15.66 -13.66 -17.60
C ARG A 156 15.28 -14.81 -18.52
N LYS A 157 16.12 -15.85 -18.58
CA LYS A 157 15.81 -17.13 -19.23
C LYS A 157 15.11 -18.01 -18.19
N GLY A 158 13.83 -18.35 -18.38
CA GLY A 158 12.99 -19.07 -17.41
C GLY A 158 11.69 -18.32 -17.13
N ARG A 159 11.25 -18.29 -15.85
CA ARG A 159 10.08 -17.52 -15.42
C ARG A 159 10.31 -16.02 -15.65
N GLN A 160 9.88 -15.52 -16.82
CA GLN A 160 10.05 -14.12 -17.22
C GLN A 160 9.12 -13.21 -16.46
N SER A 161 9.60 -12.06 -16.01
CA SER A 161 8.72 -11.02 -15.47
C SER A 161 7.73 -10.58 -16.54
N LEU A 162 6.52 -10.22 -16.12
CA LEU A 162 5.47 -9.70 -17.02
C LEU A 162 5.13 -8.27 -16.61
N GLY A 163 5.05 -7.37 -17.58
CA GLY A 163 4.73 -5.96 -17.34
C GLY A 163 3.58 -5.47 -18.21
N ALA A 164 2.80 -4.53 -17.69
CA ALA A 164 1.81 -3.79 -18.47
C ALA A 164 1.62 -2.38 -17.92
N ASP A 165 1.54 -1.40 -18.81
CA ASP A 165 0.98 -0.09 -18.45
C ASP A 165 -0.55 -0.21 -18.37
N VAL A 166 -1.11 0.37 -17.31
CA VAL A 166 -2.54 0.38 -17.02
C VAL A 166 -3.09 1.78 -17.26
N PHE A 167 -4.17 1.86 -18.02
CA PHE A 167 -4.74 3.12 -18.49
C PHE A 167 -6.18 3.34 -18.03
N ARG A 168 -6.54 4.60 -17.82
CA ARG A 168 -7.93 5.07 -17.70
C ARG A 168 -8.19 6.00 -18.88
N GLY A 169 -8.84 5.46 -19.92
CA GLY A 169 -8.93 6.15 -21.20
C GLY A 169 -7.54 6.23 -21.87
N LYS A 170 -7.05 7.45 -22.11
CA LYS A 170 -5.72 7.69 -22.71
C LYS A 170 -4.61 7.94 -21.68
N GLU A 171 -4.96 8.12 -20.41
CA GLU A 171 -4.03 8.45 -19.33
C GLU A 171 -3.44 7.16 -18.73
N LYS A 172 -2.10 7.07 -18.65
CA LYS A 172 -1.43 6.01 -17.89
C LYS A 172 -1.61 6.30 -16.40
N VAL A 173 -2.19 5.35 -15.69
CA VAL A 173 -2.44 5.44 -14.24
C VAL A 173 -1.25 4.86 -13.46
N PHE A 174 -0.79 3.67 -13.84
CA PHE A 174 0.35 2.99 -13.22
C PHE A 174 0.92 1.92 -14.15
N HIS A 175 2.07 1.35 -13.79
CA HIS A 175 2.63 0.15 -14.39
C HIS A 175 2.48 -1.04 -13.43
N ALA A 176 1.84 -2.10 -13.89
CA ALA A 176 1.75 -3.37 -13.17
C ALA A 176 2.92 -4.27 -13.58
N HIS A 177 3.63 -4.83 -12.60
CA HIS A 177 4.77 -5.70 -12.84
C HIS A 177 4.66 -6.99 -12.01
N PHE A 178 4.59 -8.13 -12.67
CA PHE A 178 4.73 -9.44 -12.04
C PHE A 178 6.19 -9.86 -12.11
N ASP A 179 6.84 -9.90 -10.95
CA ASP A 179 8.25 -10.19 -10.83
C ASP A 179 8.52 -11.70 -10.91
N GLY A 180 9.16 -12.12 -12.00
CA GLY A 180 9.54 -13.51 -12.23
C GLY A 180 10.63 -14.03 -11.31
N SER A 181 11.41 -13.18 -10.61
CA SER A 181 12.37 -13.67 -9.61
C SER A 181 11.67 -14.12 -8.34
N ASP A 182 10.92 -13.20 -7.75
CA ASP A 182 10.41 -13.33 -6.40
C ASP A 182 8.95 -13.76 -6.35
N GLY A 183 8.26 -13.79 -7.49
CA GLY A 183 6.85 -14.15 -7.57
C GLY A 183 5.99 -13.13 -6.84
N LYS A 184 6.13 -11.84 -7.20
CA LYS A 184 5.38 -10.74 -6.55
C LYS A 184 4.68 -9.90 -7.59
N CYS A 185 3.46 -9.46 -7.27
CA CYS A 185 2.82 -8.36 -7.99
C CYS A 185 3.31 -7.03 -7.40
N GLN A 186 3.83 -6.17 -8.26
CA GLN A 186 4.30 -4.83 -7.93
C GLN A 186 3.48 -3.78 -8.70
N ILE A 187 3.27 -2.65 -8.07
CA ILE A 187 2.69 -1.45 -8.70
C ILE A 187 3.79 -0.40 -8.75
N ARG A 188 3.99 0.22 -9.91
CA ARG A 188 4.99 1.28 -10.12
C ARG A 188 4.34 2.48 -10.79
N ASP A 189 4.93 3.66 -10.59
CA ASP A 189 4.52 4.93 -11.21
C ASP A 189 3.05 5.33 -10.95
N LEU A 190 2.41 4.79 -9.90
CA LEU A 190 1.03 5.13 -9.57
C LEU A 190 0.98 6.61 -9.20
N ASN A 191 0.25 7.40 -9.98
CA ASN A 191 0.14 8.83 -9.75
C ASN A 191 -0.59 9.10 -8.43
N ILE A 192 0.03 9.86 -7.53
CA ILE A 192 -0.59 10.20 -6.24
C ILE A 192 -1.91 10.97 -6.41
N ARG A 193 -2.07 11.69 -7.53
CA ARG A 193 -3.30 12.43 -7.86
C ARG A 193 -4.50 11.54 -8.15
N ASP A 194 -4.28 10.25 -8.44
CA ASP A 194 -5.35 9.27 -8.58
C ASP A 194 -5.77 8.62 -7.25
N CYS A 195 -5.09 8.99 -6.16
CA CYS A 195 -5.35 8.53 -4.80
C CYS A 195 -5.92 9.68 -3.96
N VAL A 196 -6.33 9.36 -2.72
CA VAL A 196 -6.80 10.36 -1.77
C VAL A 196 -5.68 10.65 -0.77
N MET A 197 -5.14 11.87 -0.81
CA MET A 197 -4.25 12.36 0.23
C MET A 197 -5.06 12.60 1.51
N LEU A 198 -4.74 11.88 2.58
CA LEU A 198 -5.41 12.02 3.87
C LEU A 198 -4.71 13.06 4.74
N GLU A 199 -3.38 12.98 4.84
CA GLU A 199 -2.57 13.92 5.62
C GLU A 199 -1.16 14.02 5.05
N THR A 200 -0.52 15.17 5.24
CA THR A 200 0.89 15.41 4.95
C THR A 200 1.50 16.20 6.09
N TRP A 201 2.68 15.80 6.55
CA TRP A 201 3.41 16.52 7.60
C TRP A 201 4.91 16.24 7.48
N ASP A 202 5.72 17.18 7.98
CA ASP A 202 7.17 17.04 7.99
C ASP A 202 7.64 16.64 9.40
N SER A 203 8.65 15.77 9.47
CA SER A 203 9.38 15.45 10.71
C SER A 203 10.86 15.71 10.49
N LEU A 204 11.51 16.33 11.47
CA LEU A 204 12.95 16.61 11.38
C LEU A 204 13.75 15.31 11.46
N ILE A 205 14.81 15.22 10.65
CA ILE A 205 15.80 14.16 10.75
C ILE A 205 16.81 14.62 11.81
N SER A 206 16.76 14.02 12.99
CA SER A 206 17.75 14.23 14.07
C SER A 206 19.04 13.48 13.80
#